data_AF-A0AAF0FT60-F1
#
_entry.id   AF-A0AAF0FT60-F1
#
_cell.length_a   1.000
_cell.length_b   1.000
_cell.length_c   1.000
_cell.angle_alpha   90.00
_cell.angle_beta   90.00
_cell.angle_gamma   90.00
#
_symmetry.space_group_name_H-M   'P 1'
#
loop_
_entity.id
_entity.type
_entity.pdbx_description
1 polymer ?
#
loop_
_entity_poly.entity_id
_entity_poly.type
_entity_poly.pdbx_seq_one_letter_code
_entity_poly.pdbx_strand_id
1 'polypeptide(L)'
;MIWQDYNFIIILILMSLIIVLLQMWIESRRRPPTKELITKTLLKCVKCGYSIERDFEPGDFVTMVKNRCPKCGEYMRVEAIYAIELQQYRRKT
;
A
#
# COMPACT_ATOMS: atom_id res chain seq x y z
N MET A 1 -8.60 53.47 24.56
CA MET A 1 -9.26 52.23 25.05
C MET A 1 -9.74 51.39 23.86
N ILE A 2 -10.68 51.87 23.04
CA ILE A 2 -11.22 51.16 21.85
C ILE A 2 -10.16 50.64 20.85
N TRP A 3 -9.08 51.39 20.62
CA TRP A 3 -7.99 50.99 19.71
C TRP A 3 -7.16 49.81 20.23
N GLN A 4 -7.08 49.64 21.55
CA GLN A 4 -6.31 48.56 22.16
C GLN A 4 -7.04 47.23 21.95
N ASP A 5 -8.36 47.25 22.11
CA ASP A 5 -9.24 46.10 21.88
C ASP A 5 -9.21 45.64 20.41
N TYR A 6 -9.18 46.57 19.46
CA TYR A 6 -9.06 46.26 18.04
C TYR A 6 -7.72 45.57 17.69
N ASN A 7 -6.61 46.07 18.25
CA ASN A 7 -5.30 45.43 18.06
C ASN A 7 -5.27 44.01 18.65
N PHE A 8 -5.87 43.78 19.82
CA PHE A 8 -5.99 42.43 20.39
C PHE A 8 -6.78 41.48 19.50
N ILE A 9 -7.91 41.95 18.93
CA ILE A 9 -8.73 41.15 18.02
C ILE A 9 -7.94 40.79 16.75
N ILE A 10 -7.21 41.74 16.16
CA ILE A 10 -6.36 41.46 14.98
C ILE A 10 -5.29 40.42 15.30
N ILE A 11 -4.64 40.54 16.45
CA ILE A 11 -3.60 39.58 16.87
C ILE A 11 -4.20 38.18 17.03
N LEU A 12 -5.40 38.05 17.62
CA LEU A 12 -6.07 36.75 17.76
C LEU A 12 -6.43 36.13 16.40
N ILE A 13 -6.88 36.94 15.43
CA ILE A 13 -7.18 36.50 14.07
C ILE A 13 -5.91 36.04 13.34
N LEU A 14 -4.81 36.79 13.46
CA LEU A 14 -3.54 36.41 12.85
C LEU A 14 -2.97 35.13 13.48
N MET A 15 -3.07 34.98 14.79
CA MET A 15 -2.62 33.77 15.49
C MET A 15 -3.42 32.55 15.08
N SER A 16 -4.75 32.65 14.92
CA SER A 16 -5.58 31.52 14.47
C SER A 16 -5.25 31.12 13.03
N LEU A 17 -5.04 32.08 12.13
CA LEU A 17 -4.59 31.83 10.75
C LEU A 17 -3.23 31.11 10.72
N ILE A 18 -2.26 31.56 11.52
CA ILE A 18 -0.94 30.92 11.60
C ILE A 18 -1.07 29.47 12.09
N ILE A 19 -1.92 29.20 13.09
CA ILE A 19 -2.15 27.84 13.60
C ILE A 19 -2.73 26.94 12.51
N VAL A 20 -3.72 27.42 11.74
CA VAL A 20 -4.33 26.63 10.65
C VAL A 20 -3.30 26.32 9.56
N LEU A 21 -2.47 27.30 9.19
CA LEU A 21 -1.41 27.10 8.20
C LEU A 21 -0.35 26.08 8.68
N LEU A 22 0.01 26.12 9.96
CA LEU A 22 0.93 25.15 10.57
C LEU A 22 0.34 23.73 10.55
N GLN A 23 -0.95 23.58 10.87
CA GLN A 23 -1.63 22.28 10.81
C GLN A 23 -1.60 21.69 9.39
N MET A 24 -1.96 22.50 8.39
CA MET A 24 -1.90 22.08 6.98
C MET A 24 -0.47 21.71 6.54
N TRP A 25 0.54 22.45 6.99
CA TRP A 25 1.92 22.15 6.65
C TRP A 25 2.41 20.84 7.27
N ILE A 26 2.03 20.57 8.52
CA ILE A 26 2.33 19.30 9.19
C ILE A 26 1.64 18.14 8.47
N GLU A 27 0.35 18.26 8.14
CA GLU A 27 -0.40 17.21 7.45
C GLU A 27 0.12 16.96 6.03
N SER A 28 0.47 18.02 5.29
CA SER A 28 1.10 17.93 3.97
C SER A 28 2.46 17.22 4.01
N ARG A 29 3.21 17.36 5.12
CA ARG A 29 4.46 16.61 5.35
C ARG A 29 4.24 15.18 5.82
N ARG A 30 3.08 14.84 6.37
CA ARG A 30 2.70 13.45 6.71
C ARG A 30 2.29 12.65 5.48
N ARG A 31 2.97 12.82 4.33
CA ARG A 31 2.79 11.89 3.23
C ARG A 31 3.15 10.49 3.77
N PRO A 32 2.24 9.52 3.72
CA PRO A 32 2.54 8.18 4.21
C PRO A 32 3.79 7.69 3.46
N PRO A 33 4.77 7.10 4.16
CA PRO A 33 5.94 6.55 3.49
C PRO A 33 5.43 5.63 2.39
N THR A 34 5.83 5.89 1.14
CA THR A 34 5.51 5.05 0.00
C THR A 34 6.11 3.69 0.31
N LYS A 35 5.27 2.77 0.80
CA LYS A 35 5.70 1.41 1.07
C LYS A 35 6.00 0.81 -0.30
N GLU A 36 7.25 0.41 -0.52
CA GLU A 36 7.60 -0.32 -1.73
C GLU A 36 6.80 -1.62 -1.74
N LEU A 37 5.91 -1.78 -2.73
CA LEU A 37 5.06 -2.95 -2.87
C LEU A 37 5.61 -3.87 -3.96
N ILE A 38 5.67 -5.17 -3.70
CA ILE A 38 5.94 -6.20 -4.71
C ILE A 38 4.64 -6.97 -4.96
N THR A 39 4.31 -7.18 -6.23
CA THR A 39 3.22 -8.06 -6.65
C THR A 39 3.68 -9.51 -6.79
N LYS A 40 2.98 -10.42 -6.12
CA LYS A 40 3.20 -11.87 -6.18
C LYS A 40 1.99 -12.58 -6.77
N THR A 41 2.26 -13.70 -7.43
CA THR A 41 1.25 -14.61 -7.98
C THR A 41 1.29 -15.93 -7.21
N LEU A 42 0.15 -16.35 -6.69
CA LEU A 42 -0.05 -17.66 -6.07
C LEU A 42 -0.64 -18.64 -7.09
N LEU A 43 0.12 -19.68 -7.42
CA LEU A 43 -0.35 -20.80 -8.24
C LEU A 43 -0.82 -21.92 -7.32
N LYS A 44 -2.02 -22.46 -7.55
CA LYS A 44 -2.55 -23.64 -6.84
C LYS A 44 -2.86 -24.76 -7.82
N CYS A 45 -2.46 -25.98 -7.47
CA CYS A 45 -2.84 -27.16 -8.21
C CYS A 45 -4.32 -27.49 -8.01
N VAL A 46 -5.01 -27.77 -9.12
CA VAL A 46 -6.46 -28.08 -9.13
C VAL A 46 -6.75 -29.44 -8.48
N LYS A 47 -5.78 -30.36 -8.46
CA LYS A 47 -5.98 -31.74 -7.96
C LYS A 47 -5.48 -31.97 -6.54
N CYS A 48 -4.21 -31.66 -6.26
CA CYS A 48 -3.59 -31.98 -4.95
C CYS A 48 -3.50 -30.79 -3.99
N GLY A 49 -3.96 -29.59 -4.40
CA GLY A 49 -3.93 -28.39 -3.57
C GLY A 49 -2.53 -27.79 -3.35
N TYR A 50 -1.48 -28.33 -3.97
CA TYR A 50 -0.13 -27.79 -3.86
C TYR A 50 -0.05 -26.35 -4.37
N SER A 51 0.56 -25.45 -3.60
CA SER A 51 0.68 -24.04 -3.93
C SER A 51 2.14 -23.59 -4.09
N ILE A 52 2.37 -22.68 -5.03
CA ILE A 52 3.69 -22.04 -5.28
C ILE A 52 3.47 -20.53 -5.40
N GLU A 53 4.22 -19.76 -4.61
CA GLU A 53 4.33 -18.31 -4.77
C GLU A 53 5.47 -17.96 -5.72
N ARG A 54 5.23 -17.03 -6.63
CA ARG A 54 6.23 -16.51 -7.56
C ARG A 54 6.04 -15.01 -7.80
N ASP A 55 7.02 -14.40 -8.45
CA ASP A 55 6.89 -13.02 -8.92
C ASP A 55 5.80 -12.90 -9.98
N PHE A 56 5.07 -11.78 -9.92
CA PHE A 56 4.06 -11.46 -10.91
C PHE A 56 4.71 -11.24 -12.28
N GLU A 57 4.15 -11.87 -13.30
CA GLU A 57 4.53 -11.68 -14.69
C GLU A 57 3.41 -10.96 -15.45
N PRO A 58 3.75 -10.01 -16.34
CA PRO A 58 2.76 -9.36 -17.20
C PRO A 58 1.96 -10.41 -17.99
N GLY A 59 0.63 -10.31 -17.94
CA GLY A 59 -0.28 -11.25 -18.59
C GLY A 59 -0.85 -12.34 -17.68
N ASP A 60 -0.39 -12.43 -16.42
CA ASP A 60 -1.06 -13.26 -15.41
C ASP A 60 -2.42 -12.67 -15.02
N PHE A 61 -3.44 -13.52 -14.96
CA PHE A 61 -4.74 -13.17 -14.39
C PHE A 61 -5.27 -14.26 -13.47
N VAL A 62 -6.12 -13.89 -12.51
CA VAL A 62 -6.76 -14.83 -11.60
C VAL A 62 -7.59 -15.83 -12.39
N THR A 63 -7.50 -17.12 -12.06
CA THR A 63 -8.12 -18.25 -12.78
C THR A 63 -7.40 -18.69 -14.06
N MET A 64 -6.31 -18.03 -14.47
CA MET A 64 -5.49 -18.50 -15.58
C MET A 64 -4.87 -19.87 -15.27
N VAL A 65 -4.96 -20.80 -16.22
CA VAL A 65 -4.28 -22.10 -16.13
C VAL A 65 -2.85 -21.94 -16.64
N LYS A 66 -1.88 -22.35 -15.82
CA LYS A 66 -0.44 -22.32 -16.10
C LYS A 66 0.16 -23.71 -15.89
N ASN A 67 1.50 -23.75 -15.84
CA ASN A 67 2.41 -24.88 -15.65
C ASN A 67 1.82 -26.11 -14.92
N ARG A 68 2.38 -27.27 -15.25
CA ARG A 68 2.04 -28.52 -14.55
C ARG A 68 2.61 -28.54 -13.14
N CYS A 69 1.86 -29.15 -12.23
CA CYS A 69 2.24 -29.33 -10.85
C CYS A 69 3.45 -30.26 -10.73
N PRO A 70 4.53 -29.86 -10.04
CA PRO A 70 5.72 -30.70 -9.89
C PRO A 70 5.47 -31.97 -9.05
N LYS A 71 4.38 -32.00 -8.25
CA LYS A 71 4.02 -33.15 -7.42
C LYS A 71 3.15 -34.19 -8.10
N CYS A 72 2.21 -33.77 -8.95
CA CYS A 72 1.19 -34.68 -9.51
C CYS A 72 1.00 -34.56 -11.03
N GLY A 73 1.71 -33.64 -11.70
CA GLY A 73 1.65 -33.45 -13.15
C GLY A 73 0.40 -32.74 -13.68
N GLU A 74 -0.60 -32.47 -12.83
CA GLU A 74 -1.84 -31.80 -13.23
C GLU A 74 -1.65 -30.30 -13.43
N TYR A 75 -2.54 -29.66 -14.18
CA TYR A 75 -2.52 -28.21 -14.38
C TYR A 75 -2.60 -27.42 -13.06
N MET A 76 -1.81 -26.35 -12.96
CA MET A 76 -1.93 -25.35 -11.90
C MET A 76 -2.71 -24.14 -12.40
N ARG A 77 -3.43 -23.49 -11.49
CA ARG A 77 -4.22 -22.29 -11.76
C ARG A 77 -3.71 -21.15 -10.89
N VAL A 78 -3.72 -19.93 -11.42
CA VAL A 78 -3.51 -18.72 -10.61
C VAL A 78 -4.69 -18.56 -9.65
N GLU A 79 -4.44 -18.74 -8.36
CA GLU A 79 -5.44 -18.60 -7.30
C GLU A 79 -5.57 -17.14 -6.86
N ALA A 80 -4.45 -16.43 -6.72
CA ALA A 80 -4.44 -15.04 -6.27
C ALA A 80 -3.26 -14.26 -6.85
N ILE A 81 -3.46 -12.96 -7.04
CA ILE A 81 -2.40 -11.98 -7.32
C ILE A 81 -2.55 -10.90 -6.25
N TYR A 82 -1.50 -10.66 -5.47
CA TYR A 82 -1.56 -9.76 -4.31
C TYR A 82 -0.26 -8.97 -4.15
N ALA A 83 -0.37 -7.79 -3.54
CA ALA A 83 0.78 -6.95 -3.20
C ALA A 83 1.24 -7.25 -1.77
N ILE A 84 2.55 -7.37 -1.58
CA ILE A 84 3.22 -7.44 -0.28
C ILE A 84 4.18 -6.28 -0.12
N GLU A 85 4.37 -5.81 1.11
CA GLU A 85 5.36 -4.79 1.41
C GLU A 85 6.78 -5.39 1.26
N LEU A 86 7.69 -4.73 0.56
CA LEU A 86 9.07 -5.18 0.32
C LEU A 86 9.82 -5.45 1.62
N GLN A 87 9.51 -4.70 2.70
CA GLN A 87 10.07 -4.94 4.03
C GLN A 87 9.65 -6.31 4.59
N GLN A 88 8.40 -6.72 4.36
CA GLN A 88 7.90 -8.04 4.76
C GLN A 88 8.49 -9.15 3.89
N TYR A 89 8.67 -8.89 2.59
CA TYR A 89 9.32 -9.83 1.68
C TYR A 89 10.76 -10.14 2.10
N ARG A 90 11.59 -9.10 2.34
CA ARG A 90 13.00 -9.25 2.76
C ARG A 90 13.20 -10.01 4.07
N ARG A 91 12.19 -10.07 4.95
CA ARG A 91 12.26 -10.85 6.20
C ARG A 91 11.93 -12.34 6.01
N LYS A 92 11.20 -12.69 4.94
CA LYS A 92 10.81 -14.08 4.66
C LYS A 92 11.88 -14.84 3.86
N THR A 93 12.72 -14.14 3.11
CA THR A 93 13.86 -14.69 2.38
C THR A 93 15.05 -14.91 3.31
#